data_AF-Q5KCW0-F1
#
_entry.id   AF-Q5KCW0-F1
#
_cell.length_a   1.000
_cell.length_b   1.000
_cell.length_c   1.000
_cell.angle_alpha   90.00
_cell.angle_beta   90.00
_cell.angle_gamma   90.00
#
_symmetry.space_group_name_H-M   'P 1'
#
loop_
_entity.id
_entity.type
_entity.pdbx_description
1 polymer ?
#
loop_
_entity_poly.entity_id
_entity_poly.type
_entity_poly.pdbx_seq_one_letter_code
_entity_poly.pdbx_strand_id
1 'polypeptide(L)'
;MSVVPKCDETGCTDNAIKVNSRCRFCKLSFCWSHFENETSHPCLTASHPETNRDGFEFEKEPEVSEILRYLDVHAIKHEVESIFPGHICNYVGKPQIWQELPRLCGNYNYHIVLGFADGQRWAMRIRLKQKKYLPPQALTASLESEIATARALEDAGCAVPRTWERPKDSQLSKSLAYFYQEFVPQGDCTIYTLWTEPFNQQTKIFIRNYAKFMIGLEKVHFNQMGSLTLTEDGDVTVGPFIEKRTTIDNPPYFLGPFRTAKEAYLAIIDVRLQQTLNRSRYKPSRELLHYLVLLEVRSLVSNCAELDKGPWYVRHNEDDTNCIRVTSGGAITGIIDWKWATLTSKGGAFAAPFCFPDDKYSEGLNALGVRELALIEAYRDLGRPELADLVRTGRKYHRLFDVLFRECVTLTTLNALRRAFLGLPDGKQGLPQTLKEWIQVAKQNYSTDEHLETMLARSEEFVKNSNQSAMYSEHWGLK
;
A
#
# COMPACT_ATOMS: atom_id res chain seq x y z
N MET A 1 -0.59 -22.45 8.39
CA MET A 1 0.77 -21.98 8.72
C MET A 1 0.66 -20.55 9.21
N SER A 2 1.39 -20.17 10.27
CA SER A 2 1.40 -18.79 10.79
C SER A 2 1.86 -17.84 9.69
N VAL A 3 1.10 -16.77 9.46
CA VAL A 3 1.41 -15.69 8.49
C VAL A 3 2.63 -14.88 8.93
N VAL A 4 2.84 -14.84 10.24
CA VAL A 4 3.97 -14.14 10.85
C VAL A 4 5.12 -15.14 10.97
N PRO A 5 6.33 -14.79 10.45
CA PRO A 5 7.52 -15.60 10.67
C PRO A 5 7.73 -15.91 12.15
N LYS A 6 8.37 -17.03 12.46
CA LYS A 6 8.84 -17.29 13.82
C LYS A 6 10.06 -16.42 14.13
N CYS A 7 10.31 -16.21 15.42
CA CYS A 7 11.58 -15.66 15.86
C CYS A 7 12.70 -16.64 15.48
N ASP A 8 13.76 -16.13 14.87
CA ASP A 8 14.94 -16.92 14.48
C ASP A 8 15.93 -17.14 15.65
N GLU A 9 15.60 -16.65 16.84
CA GLU A 9 16.38 -16.89 18.06
C GLU A 9 16.25 -18.35 18.48
N THR A 10 17.39 -18.98 18.77
CA THR A 10 17.44 -20.41 19.08
C THR A 10 16.56 -20.73 20.30
N GLY A 11 15.61 -21.66 20.12
CA GLY A 11 14.70 -22.11 21.19
C GLY A 11 13.49 -21.19 21.44
N CYS A 12 13.39 -20.05 20.75
CA CYS A 12 12.23 -19.18 20.85
C CYS A 12 11.05 -19.74 20.03
N THR A 13 9.85 -19.76 20.62
CA THR A 13 8.62 -20.23 19.94
C THR A 13 7.68 -19.08 19.54
N ASP A 14 8.01 -17.86 19.93
CA ASP A 14 7.23 -16.66 19.64
C ASP A 14 7.23 -16.33 18.15
N ASN A 15 6.18 -15.62 17.73
CA ASN A 15 6.14 -15.01 16.42
C ASN A 15 7.02 -13.76 16.41
N ALA A 16 7.69 -13.51 15.29
CA ALA A 16 8.35 -12.25 15.02
C ALA A 16 7.35 -11.09 15.06
N ILE A 17 7.81 -9.86 15.26
CA ILE A 17 6.92 -8.69 15.15
C ILE A 17 6.36 -8.54 13.72
N LYS A 18 5.34 -7.71 13.50
CA LYS A 18 4.73 -7.54 12.16
C LYS A 18 5.40 -6.45 11.34
N VAL A 19 5.86 -5.39 12.00
CA VAL A 19 6.40 -4.21 11.32
C VAL A 19 7.92 -4.22 11.41
N ASN A 20 8.58 -4.28 10.24
CA ASN A 20 10.04 -4.27 10.10
C ASN A 20 10.74 -5.35 10.94
N SER A 21 10.12 -6.53 11.07
CA SER A 21 10.60 -7.62 11.92
C SER A 21 11.84 -8.34 11.45
N ARG A 22 12.16 -8.21 10.16
CA ARG A 22 13.36 -8.76 9.57
C ARG A 22 14.46 -7.71 9.61
N CYS A 23 15.58 -8.04 10.26
CA CYS A 23 16.76 -7.18 10.28
C CYS A 23 17.30 -7.01 8.86
N ARG A 24 17.68 -5.77 8.51
CA ARG A 24 18.22 -5.47 7.18
C ARG A 24 19.62 -6.05 6.96
N PHE A 25 20.36 -6.35 8.03
CA PHE A 25 21.74 -6.83 7.99
C PHE A 25 21.80 -8.35 8.04
N CYS A 26 21.43 -9.00 9.15
CA CYS A 26 21.47 -10.47 9.26
C CYS A 26 20.31 -11.18 8.56
N LYS A 27 19.30 -10.45 8.07
CA LYS A 27 18.11 -11.01 7.43
C LYS A 27 17.31 -11.99 8.31
N LEU A 28 17.54 -12.01 9.62
CA LEU A 28 16.75 -12.78 10.58
C LEU A 28 15.54 -11.98 11.08
N SER A 29 14.50 -12.69 11.49
CA SER A 29 13.25 -12.17 12.03
C SER A 29 13.21 -12.36 13.54
N PHE A 30 12.84 -11.31 14.29
CA PHE A 30 12.84 -11.38 15.76
C PHE A 30 11.46 -11.03 16.35
N CYS A 31 11.12 -11.70 17.45
CA CYS A 31 10.00 -11.31 18.31
C CYS A 31 10.36 -10.05 19.12
N TRP A 32 9.39 -9.51 19.83
CA TRP A 32 9.57 -8.28 20.62
C TRP A 32 10.73 -8.37 21.61
N SER A 33 10.87 -9.50 22.32
CA SER A 33 11.89 -9.70 23.35
C SER A 33 13.31 -9.78 22.79
N HIS A 34 13.46 -10.24 21.54
CA HIS A 34 14.77 -10.48 20.94
C HIS A 34 15.18 -9.40 19.92
N PHE A 35 14.24 -8.60 19.41
CA PHE A 35 14.55 -7.63 18.34
C PHE A 35 15.54 -6.54 18.77
N GLU A 36 15.42 -6.03 20.00
CA GLU A 36 16.31 -5.00 20.57
C GLU A 36 17.12 -5.53 21.75
N ASN A 37 17.52 -6.81 21.66
CA ASN A 37 18.39 -7.47 22.63
C ASN A 37 19.76 -7.73 21.99
N GLU A 38 20.84 -7.17 22.55
CA GLU A 38 22.19 -7.27 21.96
C GLU A 38 22.75 -8.69 21.96
N THR A 39 22.32 -9.54 22.90
CA THR A 39 22.72 -10.95 22.99
C THR A 39 22.08 -11.78 21.89
N SER A 40 20.77 -11.60 21.66
CA SER A 40 20.01 -12.32 20.63
C SER A 40 20.16 -11.71 19.23
N HIS A 41 20.45 -10.41 19.14
CA HIS A 41 20.54 -9.68 17.88
C HIS A 41 21.86 -8.89 17.79
N PRO A 42 22.98 -9.55 17.45
CA PRO A 42 24.32 -8.92 17.40
C PRO A 42 24.45 -7.76 16.42
N CYS A 43 23.56 -7.64 15.43
CA CYS A 43 23.54 -6.50 14.52
C CYS A 43 23.23 -5.17 15.20
N LEU A 44 22.77 -5.15 16.45
CA LEU A 44 22.55 -3.92 17.20
C LEU A 44 23.87 -3.23 17.59
N THR A 45 24.95 -4.00 17.73
CA THR A 45 26.27 -3.52 18.18
C THR A 45 27.37 -3.70 17.14
N ALA A 46 27.17 -4.57 16.14
CA ALA A 46 28.11 -4.77 15.05
C ALA A 46 28.25 -3.54 14.14
N SER A 47 29.46 -3.28 13.66
CA SER A 47 29.71 -2.31 12.58
C SER A 47 29.17 -2.86 11.26
N HIS A 48 28.37 -2.06 10.55
CA HIS A 48 27.79 -2.45 9.26
C HIS A 48 28.42 -1.65 8.11
N PRO A 49 28.75 -2.30 6.97
CA PRO A 49 29.21 -1.59 5.79
C PRO A 49 28.12 -0.62 5.27
N GLU A 50 28.52 0.58 4.83
CA GLU A 50 27.60 1.64 4.39
C GLU A 50 26.74 1.26 3.17
N THR A 51 27.14 0.24 2.42
CA THR A 51 26.55 -0.17 1.13
C THR A 51 25.25 -0.96 1.25
N ASN A 52 24.79 -1.32 2.45
CA ASN A 52 23.54 -2.06 2.67
C ASN A 52 22.34 -1.17 3.09
N ARG A 53 22.43 0.16 2.88
CA ARG A 53 21.38 1.11 3.33
C ARG A 53 20.05 0.95 2.58
N ASP A 54 20.08 0.54 1.32
CA ASP A 54 18.90 0.49 0.45
C ASP A 54 18.65 -0.92 -0.11
N GLY A 55 17.79 -1.70 0.55
CA GLY A 55 17.25 -2.91 -0.07
C GLY A 55 16.84 -4.03 0.89
N PHE A 56 15.52 -4.22 1.05
CA PHE A 56 14.99 -5.55 1.34
C PHE A 56 15.11 -6.40 0.07
N GLU A 57 16.32 -6.81 -0.29
CA GLU A 57 16.51 -7.87 -1.29
C GLU A 57 16.13 -9.19 -0.63
N PHE A 58 14.96 -9.71 -1.01
CA PHE A 58 14.59 -11.09 -0.73
C PHE A 58 15.47 -12.01 -1.58
N GLU A 59 15.85 -13.17 -1.07
CA GLU A 59 16.48 -14.22 -1.87
C GLU A 59 15.47 -14.69 -2.92
N LYS A 60 15.51 -14.08 -4.11
CA LYS A 60 14.56 -14.37 -5.19
C LYS A 60 14.77 -15.78 -5.76
N GLU A 61 15.96 -16.36 -5.63
CA GLU A 61 16.37 -17.57 -6.34
C GLU A 61 15.45 -18.79 -6.09
N PRO A 62 15.07 -19.16 -4.85
CA PRO A 62 14.22 -20.34 -4.63
C PRO A 62 12.81 -20.16 -5.22
N GLU A 63 12.21 -18.99 -5.05
CA GLU A 63 10.87 -18.69 -5.61
C GLU A 63 10.90 -18.61 -7.14
N VAL A 64 11.92 -17.96 -7.72
CA VAL A 64 12.10 -17.87 -9.18
C VAL A 64 12.28 -19.26 -9.77
N SER A 65 13.11 -20.11 -9.16
CA SER A 65 13.35 -21.47 -9.62
C SER A 65 12.09 -22.32 -9.56
N GLU A 66 11.29 -22.17 -8.49
CA GLU A 66 9.98 -22.81 -8.37
C GLU A 66 9.05 -22.38 -9.52
N ILE A 67 8.94 -21.08 -9.79
CA ILE A 67 8.09 -20.54 -10.86
C ILE A 67 8.52 -21.08 -12.22
N LEU A 68 9.81 -21.01 -12.56
CA LEU A 68 10.32 -21.48 -13.84
C LEU A 68 10.07 -22.98 -14.07
N ARG A 69 10.15 -23.78 -13.01
CA ARG A 69 9.84 -25.22 -13.04
C ARG A 69 8.37 -25.48 -13.36
N TYR A 70 7.45 -24.65 -12.87
CA TYR A 70 6.01 -24.84 -13.05
C TYR A 70 5.41 -24.09 -14.25
N LEU A 71 6.18 -23.25 -14.94
CA LEU A 71 5.74 -22.60 -16.17
C LEU A 71 5.75 -23.57 -17.35
N ASP A 72 4.61 -24.18 -17.66
CA ASP A 72 4.44 -25.00 -18.86
C ASP A 72 3.93 -24.16 -20.03
N VAL A 73 4.75 -24.02 -21.07
CA VAL A 73 4.45 -23.20 -22.25
C VAL A 73 3.27 -23.76 -23.05
N HIS A 74 3.14 -25.08 -23.16
CA HIS A 74 2.03 -25.70 -23.89
C HIS A 74 0.72 -25.52 -23.15
N ALA A 75 0.72 -25.70 -21.82
CA ALA A 75 -0.46 -25.46 -20.99
C ALA A 75 -0.89 -23.98 -21.05
N ILE A 76 0.05 -23.03 -20.95
CA ILE A 76 -0.24 -21.60 -21.06
C ILE A 76 -0.89 -21.27 -22.41
N LYS A 77 -0.34 -21.78 -23.51
CA LYS A 77 -0.90 -21.56 -24.86
C LYS A 77 -2.34 -22.09 -24.96
N HIS A 78 -2.55 -23.34 -24.56
CA HIS A 78 -3.88 -23.96 -24.58
C HIS A 78 -4.89 -23.17 -23.74
N GLU A 79 -4.50 -22.73 -22.54
CA GLU A 79 -5.38 -21.92 -21.68
C GLU A 79 -5.77 -20.59 -22.33
N VAL A 80 -4.81 -19.81 -22.85
CA VAL A 80 -5.14 -18.49 -23.43
C VAL A 80 -5.91 -18.59 -24.75
N GLU A 81 -5.67 -19.62 -25.55
CA GLU A 81 -6.45 -19.88 -26.77
C GLU A 81 -7.88 -20.33 -26.46
N SER A 82 -8.11 -20.98 -25.32
CA SER A 82 -9.45 -21.31 -24.81
C SER A 82 -10.19 -20.07 -24.29
N ILE A 83 -9.49 -19.19 -23.57
CA ILE A 83 -10.05 -17.92 -23.07
C ILE A 83 -10.33 -16.94 -24.23
N PHE A 84 -9.53 -17.01 -25.31
CA PHE A 84 -9.62 -16.12 -26.46
C PHE A 84 -9.80 -16.87 -27.78
N PRO A 85 -10.99 -17.47 -28.02
CA PRO A 85 -11.24 -18.29 -29.18
C PRO A 85 -10.96 -17.55 -30.49
N GLY A 86 -10.29 -18.22 -31.43
CA GLY A 86 -9.94 -17.67 -32.75
C GLY A 86 -8.58 -16.95 -32.80
N HIS A 87 -7.91 -16.78 -31.67
CA HIS A 87 -6.57 -16.20 -31.59
C HIS A 87 -5.52 -17.25 -31.30
N ILE A 88 -4.44 -17.29 -32.08
CA ILE A 88 -3.37 -18.29 -31.94
C ILE A 88 -2.21 -17.68 -31.13
N CYS A 89 -1.87 -18.29 -30.00
CA CYS A 89 -0.74 -17.89 -29.16
C CYS A 89 0.56 -18.48 -29.71
N ASN A 90 1.30 -17.69 -30.49
CA ASN A 90 2.55 -18.14 -31.10
C ASN A 90 3.76 -17.93 -30.19
N TYR A 91 3.68 -17.04 -29.20
CA TYR A 91 4.80 -16.66 -28.33
C TYR A 91 4.45 -16.67 -26.84
N VAL A 92 5.31 -17.29 -26.03
CA VAL A 92 5.30 -17.20 -24.56
C VAL A 92 6.70 -16.83 -24.11
N GLY A 93 6.85 -15.66 -23.50
CA GLY A 93 8.13 -15.11 -23.04
C GLY A 93 8.68 -15.77 -21.78
N LYS A 94 8.73 -17.11 -21.74
CA LYS A 94 9.30 -17.87 -20.63
C LYS A 94 10.82 -17.69 -20.61
N PRO A 95 11.42 -17.17 -19.51
CA PRO A 95 12.86 -17.05 -19.41
C PRO A 95 13.55 -18.41 -19.34
N GLN A 96 14.77 -18.47 -19.88
CA GLN A 96 15.54 -19.73 -19.93
C GLN A 96 16.31 -19.97 -18.64
N ILE A 97 16.75 -18.89 -17.99
CA ILE A 97 17.50 -18.94 -16.74
C ILE A 97 16.86 -18.01 -15.71
N TRP A 98 17.05 -18.33 -14.42
CA TRP A 98 16.43 -17.58 -13.33
C TRP A 98 16.88 -16.11 -13.29
N GLN A 99 18.09 -15.81 -13.76
CA GLN A 99 18.65 -14.45 -13.80
C GLN A 99 17.92 -13.50 -14.76
N GLU A 100 17.14 -14.04 -15.71
CA GLU A 100 16.33 -13.24 -16.64
C GLU A 100 14.98 -12.85 -16.04
N LEU A 101 14.41 -13.66 -15.14
CA LEU A 101 13.10 -13.40 -14.53
C LEU A 101 13.04 -12.08 -13.72
N PRO A 102 14.09 -11.63 -13.00
CA PRO A 102 14.14 -10.31 -12.39
C PRO A 102 13.90 -9.14 -13.34
N ARG A 103 14.25 -9.26 -14.64
CA ARG A 103 13.99 -8.22 -15.64
C ARG A 103 12.50 -8.10 -16.00
N LEU A 104 11.74 -9.17 -15.71
CA LEU A 104 10.30 -9.25 -15.87
C LEU A 104 9.56 -9.07 -14.54
N CYS A 105 10.27 -8.66 -13.49
CA CYS A 105 9.77 -8.53 -12.14
C CYS A 105 9.36 -7.09 -11.86
N GLY A 106 8.07 -6.88 -11.64
CA GLY A 106 7.58 -5.68 -10.98
C GLY A 106 7.75 -5.80 -9.47
N ASN A 107 7.21 -4.84 -8.73
CA ASN A 107 7.33 -4.88 -7.29
C ASN A 107 6.60 -6.09 -6.68
N TYR A 108 5.49 -6.57 -7.22
CA TYR A 108 4.69 -7.63 -6.59
C TYR A 108 4.35 -8.79 -7.54
N ASN A 109 4.82 -8.73 -8.78
CA ASN A 109 4.49 -9.70 -9.81
C ASN A 109 5.72 -10.02 -10.66
N TYR A 110 5.78 -11.24 -11.18
CA TYR A 110 6.45 -11.52 -12.43
C TYR A 110 5.46 -11.38 -13.59
N HIS A 111 5.94 -10.92 -14.73
CA HIS A 111 5.15 -10.72 -15.94
C HIS A 111 5.70 -11.60 -17.06
N ILE A 112 4.94 -12.61 -17.50
CA ILE A 112 5.28 -13.39 -18.69
C ILE A 112 4.50 -12.80 -19.86
N VAL A 113 5.20 -12.18 -20.81
CA VAL A 113 4.57 -11.58 -22.00
C VAL A 113 4.17 -12.68 -22.98
N LEU A 114 2.95 -12.58 -23.49
CA LEU A 114 2.37 -13.49 -24.47
C LEU A 114 2.15 -12.73 -25.78
N GLY A 115 2.38 -13.41 -26.91
CA GLY A 115 2.16 -12.86 -28.24
C GLY A 115 1.23 -13.74 -29.06
N PHE A 116 0.32 -13.10 -29.78
CA PHE A 116 -0.63 -13.74 -30.67
C PHE A 116 -0.27 -13.48 -32.14
N ALA A 117 -0.67 -14.38 -33.02
CA ALA A 117 -0.35 -14.33 -34.45
C ALA A 117 -0.88 -13.09 -35.18
N ASP A 118 -1.92 -12.46 -34.62
CA ASP A 118 -2.54 -11.22 -35.12
C ASP A 118 -1.89 -9.93 -34.57
N GLY A 119 -0.81 -10.06 -33.79
CA GLY A 119 -0.08 -8.94 -33.21
C GLY A 119 -0.61 -8.48 -31.84
N GLN A 120 -1.67 -9.08 -31.31
CA GLN A 120 -2.11 -8.81 -29.94
C GLN A 120 -1.07 -9.33 -28.94
N ARG A 121 -1.03 -8.69 -27.76
CA ARG A 121 -0.12 -9.07 -26.68
C ARG A 121 -0.84 -9.06 -25.35
N TRP A 122 -0.60 -10.08 -24.54
CA TRP A 122 -1.08 -10.19 -23.16
C TRP A 122 0.09 -10.35 -22.19
N ALA A 123 -0.19 -10.29 -20.90
CA ALA A 123 0.72 -10.65 -19.83
C ALA A 123 0.05 -11.65 -18.90
N MET A 124 0.71 -12.78 -18.64
CA MET A 124 0.42 -13.61 -17.48
C MET A 124 1.11 -12.98 -16.27
N ARG A 125 0.32 -12.55 -15.29
CA ARG A 125 0.80 -11.87 -14.09
C ARG A 125 0.81 -12.83 -12.92
N ILE A 126 2.01 -13.15 -12.43
CA ILE A 126 2.23 -14.14 -11.37
C ILE A 126 2.60 -13.40 -10.09
N ARG A 127 1.79 -13.55 -9.04
CA ARG A 127 1.98 -12.83 -7.77
C ARG A 127 3.15 -13.42 -6.96
N LEU A 128 4.01 -12.55 -6.44
CA LEU A 128 5.11 -12.91 -5.55
C LEU A 128 4.61 -13.33 -4.16
N LYS A 129 5.04 -14.48 -3.68
CA LYS A 129 4.78 -15.02 -2.33
C LYS A 129 5.68 -14.36 -1.28
N GLN A 130 6.97 -14.17 -1.58
CA GLN A 130 7.97 -13.86 -0.55
C GLN A 130 8.00 -12.39 -0.09
N LYS A 131 7.57 -11.41 -0.92
CA LYS A 131 7.85 -9.99 -0.65
C LYS A 131 7.12 -9.41 0.59
N LYS A 132 6.08 -10.09 1.10
CA LYS A 132 5.31 -9.66 2.27
C LYS A 132 4.79 -10.80 3.16
N TYR A 133 5.23 -12.05 2.92
CA TYR A 133 4.75 -13.24 3.64
C TYR A 133 3.23 -13.41 3.65
N LEU A 134 2.55 -13.05 2.54
CA LEU A 134 1.10 -13.25 2.48
C LEU A 134 0.81 -14.76 2.38
N PRO A 135 -0.12 -15.30 3.19
CA PRO A 135 -0.54 -16.68 3.06
C PRO A 135 -1.26 -16.88 1.71
N PRO A 136 -1.30 -18.11 1.18
CA PRO A 136 -1.90 -18.39 -0.13
C PRO A 136 -3.32 -17.84 -0.32
N GLN A 137 -4.18 -17.92 0.70
CA GLN A 137 -5.54 -17.38 0.63
C GLN A 137 -5.56 -15.85 0.55
N ALA A 138 -4.73 -15.14 1.31
CA ALA A 138 -4.61 -13.68 1.22
C ALA A 138 -4.02 -13.23 -0.13
N LEU A 139 -3.09 -14.01 -0.67
CA LEU A 139 -2.53 -13.80 -2.00
C LEU A 139 -3.60 -13.93 -3.09
N THR A 140 -4.46 -14.95 -2.95
CA THR A 140 -5.60 -15.21 -3.84
C THR A 140 -6.61 -14.07 -3.76
N ALA A 141 -6.99 -13.62 -2.56
CA ALA A 141 -7.87 -12.48 -2.37
C ALA A 141 -7.33 -11.19 -3.03
N SER A 142 -6.00 -10.95 -2.97
CA SER A 142 -5.38 -9.82 -3.68
C SER A 142 -5.39 -9.98 -5.21
N LEU A 143 -5.35 -11.21 -5.74
CA LEU A 143 -5.47 -11.47 -7.17
C LEU A 143 -6.91 -11.24 -7.66
N GLU A 144 -7.88 -11.85 -6.99
CA GLU A 144 -9.32 -11.68 -7.26
C GLU A 144 -9.70 -10.22 -7.19
N SER A 145 -9.16 -9.48 -6.21
CA SER A 145 -9.43 -8.06 -6.08
C SER A 145 -8.89 -7.21 -7.23
N GLU A 146 -7.70 -7.54 -7.76
CA GLU A 146 -7.16 -6.84 -8.93
C GLU A 146 -8.03 -7.07 -10.18
N ILE A 147 -8.49 -8.31 -10.38
CA ILE A 147 -9.34 -8.69 -11.51
C ILE A 147 -10.72 -8.02 -11.39
N ALA A 148 -11.36 -8.11 -10.23
CA ALA A 148 -12.67 -7.50 -9.98
C ALA A 148 -12.63 -5.99 -10.16
N THR A 149 -11.54 -5.35 -9.71
CA THR A 149 -11.34 -3.92 -9.93
C THR A 149 -11.18 -3.60 -11.41
N ALA A 150 -10.33 -4.33 -12.14
CA ALA A 150 -10.15 -4.09 -13.57
C ALA A 150 -11.46 -4.27 -14.36
N ARG A 151 -12.25 -5.31 -14.06
CA ARG A 151 -13.57 -5.54 -14.67
C ARG A 151 -14.54 -4.38 -14.43
N ALA A 152 -14.70 -3.95 -13.18
CA ALA A 152 -15.60 -2.83 -12.85
C ALA A 152 -15.20 -1.52 -13.55
N LEU A 153 -13.89 -1.31 -13.74
CA LEU A 153 -13.37 -0.14 -14.44
C LEU A 153 -13.54 -0.24 -15.95
N GLU A 154 -13.31 -1.42 -16.53
CA GLU A 154 -13.56 -1.73 -17.94
C GLU A 154 -15.03 -1.49 -18.30
N ASP A 155 -15.96 -2.05 -17.51
CA ASP A 155 -17.41 -1.90 -17.71
C ASP A 155 -17.85 -0.43 -17.69
N ALA A 156 -17.15 0.40 -16.94
CA ALA A 156 -17.37 1.84 -16.87
C ALA A 156 -16.67 2.64 -18.00
N GLY A 157 -15.97 1.97 -18.91
CA GLY A 157 -15.23 2.57 -20.02
C GLY A 157 -13.93 3.26 -19.60
N CYS A 158 -13.36 2.91 -18.44
CA CYS A 158 -12.07 3.43 -18.02
C CYS A 158 -10.93 2.82 -18.84
N ALA A 159 -9.85 3.58 -19.03
CA ALA A 159 -8.64 3.09 -19.69
C ALA A 159 -7.86 2.12 -18.79
N VAL A 160 -8.33 0.89 -18.70
CA VAL A 160 -7.69 -0.23 -17.99
C VAL A 160 -7.63 -1.44 -18.93
N PRO A 161 -6.59 -2.29 -18.81
CA PRO A 161 -6.53 -3.53 -19.58
C PRO A 161 -7.57 -4.54 -19.09
N ARG A 162 -8.15 -5.30 -20.01
CA ARG A 162 -9.03 -6.42 -19.67
C ARG A 162 -8.25 -7.51 -18.94
N THR A 163 -8.95 -8.22 -18.05
CA THR A 163 -8.35 -9.26 -17.20
C THR A 163 -9.18 -10.53 -17.18
N TRP A 164 -8.50 -11.66 -17.14
CA TRP A 164 -9.10 -12.98 -17.09
C TRP A 164 -8.53 -13.78 -15.92
N GLU A 165 -9.43 -14.42 -15.18
CA GLU A 165 -9.08 -15.33 -14.11
C GLU A 165 -8.32 -16.55 -14.64
N ARG A 166 -7.62 -17.22 -13.72
CA ARG A 166 -7.13 -18.57 -13.98
C ARG A 166 -8.32 -19.49 -14.31
N PRO A 167 -8.29 -20.25 -15.42
CA PRO A 167 -9.32 -21.23 -15.73
C PRO A 167 -9.50 -22.27 -14.62
N LYS A 168 -10.75 -22.65 -14.33
CA LYS A 168 -11.07 -23.65 -13.28
C LYS A 168 -10.47 -25.03 -13.58
N ASP A 169 -10.31 -25.35 -14.86
CA ASP A 169 -9.72 -26.57 -15.42
C ASP A 169 -8.24 -26.42 -15.82
N SER A 170 -7.59 -25.33 -15.35
CA SER A 170 -6.17 -25.06 -15.59
C SER A 170 -5.28 -26.23 -15.20
N GLN A 171 -4.42 -26.66 -16.13
CA GLN A 171 -3.45 -27.74 -15.93
C GLN A 171 -2.14 -27.25 -15.28
N LEU A 172 -1.96 -25.93 -15.15
CA LEU A 172 -0.79 -25.36 -14.48
C LEU A 172 -0.79 -25.66 -12.98
N SER A 173 0.39 -25.62 -12.35
CA SER A 173 0.52 -25.90 -10.92
C SER A 173 -0.33 -24.95 -10.06
N LYS A 174 -0.98 -25.48 -9.01
CA LYS A 174 -1.65 -24.67 -7.97
C LYS A 174 -0.66 -23.81 -7.16
N SER A 175 0.64 -24.10 -7.25
CA SER A 175 1.68 -23.25 -6.66
C SER A 175 1.86 -21.90 -7.37
N LEU A 176 1.32 -21.74 -8.59
CA LEU A 176 1.32 -20.47 -9.31
C LEU A 176 0.02 -19.70 -9.02
N ALA A 177 0.17 -18.53 -8.40
CA ALA A 177 -0.93 -17.61 -8.16
C ALA A 177 -0.90 -16.55 -9.27
N TYR A 178 -1.77 -16.69 -10.28
CA TYR A 178 -1.67 -15.89 -11.50
C TYR A 178 -3.04 -15.56 -12.11
N PHE A 179 -3.03 -14.59 -13.02
CA PHE A 179 -4.13 -14.23 -13.90
C PHE A 179 -3.59 -13.71 -15.24
N TYR A 180 -4.45 -13.59 -16.25
CA TYR A 180 -4.09 -13.02 -17.55
C TYR A 180 -4.63 -11.59 -17.67
N GLN A 181 -3.90 -10.75 -18.40
CA GLN A 181 -4.25 -9.35 -18.61
C GLN A 181 -3.80 -8.88 -19.99
N GLU A 182 -4.52 -7.97 -20.63
CA GLU A 182 -4.04 -7.33 -21.86
C GLU A 182 -2.72 -6.58 -21.59
N PHE A 183 -1.80 -6.66 -22.54
CA PHE A 183 -0.54 -5.96 -22.40
C PHE A 183 -0.75 -4.47 -22.69
N VAL A 184 -0.56 -3.63 -21.66
CA VAL A 184 -0.50 -2.17 -21.86
C VAL A 184 0.94 -1.80 -22.21
N PRO A 185 1.22 -1.34 -23.45
CA PRO A 185 2.57 -0.97 -23.84
C PRO A 185 3.12 0.15 -22.97
N GLN A 186 4.45 0.20 -22.85
CA GLN A 186 5.08 1.41 -22.35
C GLN A 186 4.68 2.56 -23.28
N GLY A 187 4.15 3.64 -22.69
CA GLY A 187 3.82 4.83 -23.46
C GLY A 187 5.08 5.53 -23.96
N ASP A 188 4.92 6.43 -24.95
CA ASP A 188 6.04 7.20 -25.53
C ASP A 188 6.72 8.14 -24.53
N CYS A 189 6.07 8.40 -23.40
CA CYS A 189 6.59 9.20 -22.30
C CYS A 189 6.49 8.41 -20.99
N THR A 190 7.52 8.54 -20.14
CA THR A 190 7.46 8.01 -18.79
C THR A 190 6.78 9.01 -17.88
N ILE A 191 5.91 8.52 -17.01
CA ILE A 191 5.20 9.36 -16.07
C ILE A 191 6.14 9.82 -14.95
N TYR A 192 7.11 8.98 -14.58
CA TYR A 192 8.21 9.34 -13.69
C TYR A 192 8.87 10.68 -14.07
N THR A 193 9.14 10.94 -15.35
CA THR A 193 9.75 12.21 -15.78
C THR A 193 8.77 13.38 -15.63
N LEU A 194 7.48 13.23 -15.94
CA LEU A 194 6.50 14.30 -15.76
C LEU A 194 6.37 14.79 -14.29
N TRP A 195 6.77 13.95 -13.32
CA TRP A 195 6.78 14.29 -11.89
C TRP A 195 8.06 14.94 -11.41
N THR A 196 9.22 14.44 -11.84
CA THR A 196 10.52 14.94 -11.40
C THR A 196 10.95 16.20 -12.17
N GLU A 197 10.41 16.39 -13.38
CA GLU A 197 10.72 17.55 -14.21
C GLU A 197 9.96 18.82 -13.78
N PRO A 198 10.44 20.01 -14.17
CA PRO A 198 9.73 21.26 -13.96
C PRO A 198 8.32 21.24 -14.54
N PHE A 199 7.39 21.84 -13.82
CA PHE A 199 6.01 21.98 -14.26
C PHE A 199 5.93 22.79 -15.57
N ASN A 200 5.42 22.17 -16.63
CA ASN A 200 5.38 22.75 -17.98
C ASN A 200 4.04 22.45 -18.69
N GLN A 201 3.94 22.84 -19.96
CA GLN A 201 2.72 22.65 -20.74
C GLN A 201 2.35 21.17 -20.94
N GLN A 202 3.33 20.29 -21.10
CA GLN A 202 3.09 18.85 -21.20
C GLN A 202 2.51 18.29 -19.88
N THR A 203 3.03 18.75 -18.73
CA THR A 203 2.46 18.41 -17.42
C THR A 203 1.00 18.86 -17.32
N LYS A 204 0.67 20.08 -17.77
CA LYS A 204 -0.72 20.58 -17.77
C LYS A 204 -1.64 19.72 -18.64
N ILE A 205 -1.20 19.33 -19.84
CA ILE A 205 -1.98 18.47 -20.74
C ILE A 205 -2.25 17.11 -20.07
N PHE A 206 -1.21 16.51 -19.47
CA PHE A 206 -1.35 15.26 -18.73
C PHE A 206 -2.35 15.40 -17.57
N ILE A 207 -2.22 16.44 -16.74
CA ILE A 207 -3.12 16.68 -15.60
C ILE A 207 -4.57 16.83 -16.07
N ARG A 208 -4.81 17.52 -17.19
CA ARG A 208 -6.16 17.63 -17.78
C ARG A 208 -6.70 16.27 -18.23
N ASN A 209 -5.87 15.41 -18.83
CA ASN A 209 -6.29 14.07 -19.23
C ASN A 209 -6.48 13.13 -18.04
N TYR A 210 -5.67 13.28 -16.99
CA TYR A 210 -5.89 12.61 -15.71
C TYR A 210 -7.22 13.03 -15.08
N ALA A 211 -7.55 14.33 -15.09
CA ALA A 211 -8.84 14.82 -14.60
C ALA A 211 -10.01 14.17 -15.37
N LYS A 212 -9.93 14.06 -16.71
CA LYS A 212 -10.94 13.34 -17.51
C LYS A 212 -11.06 11.87 -17.12
N PHE A 213 -9.94 11.18 -16.90
CA PHE A 213 -9.94 9.80 -16.43
C PHE A 213 -10.66 9.68 -15.07
N MET A 214 -10.31 10.54 -14.10
CA MET A 214 -10.92 10.52 -12.77
C MET A 214 -12.43 10.85 -12.81
N ILE A 215 -12.87 11.70 -13.74
CA ILE A 215 -14.31 11.94 -13.98
C ILE A 215 -15.02 10.66 -14.47
N GLY A 216 -14.37 9.86 -15.31
CA GLY A 216 -14.88 8.54 -15.70
C GLY A 216 -14.94 7.58 -14.50
N LEU A 217 -13.86 7.54 -13.71
CA LEU A 217 -13.72 6.69 -12.53
C LEU A 217 -14.81 6.95 -11.46
N GLU A 218 -15.26 8.20 -11.32
CA GLU A 218 -16.32 8.60 -10.39
C GLU A 218 -17.65 7.85 -10.60
N LYS A 219 -17.91 7.35 -11.80
CA LYS A 219 -19.10 6.53 -12.08
C LYS A 219 -19.04 5.15 -11.40
N VAL A 220 -17.86 4.72 -10.97
CA VAL A 220 -17.65 3.41 -10.34
C VAL A 220 -17.70 3.57 -8.82
N HIS A 221 -18.87 3.29 -8.26
CA HIS A 221 -19.11 3.42 -6.83
C HIS A 221 -19.99 2.29 -6.27
N PHE A 222 -19.84 2.03 -4.96
CA PHE A 222 -20.52 0.95 -4.26
C PHE A 222 -21.11 1.42 -2.93
N ASN A 223 -21.93 0.58 -2.29
CA ASN A 223 -22.62 0.87 -1.03
C ASN A 223 -21.86 0.38 0.22
N GLN A 224 -20.83 -0.44 0.05
CA GLN A 224 -19.93 -0.91 1.11
C GLN A 224 -18.49 -0.48 0.88
N MET A 225 -17.72 -0.42 1.97
CA MET A 225 -16.29 -0.13 1.97
C MET A 225 -15.51 -1.44 2.10
N GLY A 226 -14.45 -1.57 1.32
CA GLY A 226 -13.60 -2.76 1.28
C GLY A 226 -12.76 -2.75 0.02
N SER A 227 -12.42 -3.92 -0.49
CA SER A 227 -11.87 -4.07 -1.83
C SER A 227 -12.86 -4.82 -2.71
N LEU A 228 -12.82 -4.59 -4.02
CA LEU A 228 -13.65 -5.37 -4.92
C LEU A 228 -13.19 -6.83 -4.95
N THR A 229 -14.10 -7.76 -5.18
CA THR A 229 -13.85 -9.19 -5.35
C THR A 229 -14.88 -9.79 -6.31
N LEU A 230 -14.74 -11.07 -6.62
CA LEU A 230 -15.65 -11.81 -7.49
C LEU A 230 -16.57 -12.73 -6.66
N THR A 231 -17.83 -12.85 -7.08
CA THR A 231 -18.72 -13.91 -6.60
C THR A 231 -18.36 -15.25 -7.26
N GLU A 232 -18.97 -16.35 -6.81
CA GLU A 232 -18.77 -17.67 -7.45
C GLU A 232 -19.17 -17.69 -8.94
N ASP A 233 -20.13 -16.84 -9.31
CA ASP A 233 -20.63 -16.63 -10.66
C ASP A 233 -19.76 -15.67 -11.49
N GLY A 234 -18.76 -15.03 -10.86
CA GLY A 234 -17.82 -14.11 -11.51
C GLY A 234 -18.25 -12.64 -11.51
N ASP A 235 -19.35 -12.29 -10.84
CA ASP A 235 -19.83 -10.92 -10.71
C ASP A 235 -18.98 -10.10 -9.73
N VAL A 236 -18.83 -8.81 -10.00
CA VAL A 236 -18.09 -7.91 -9.11
C VAL A 236 -18.93 -7.57 -7.88
N THR A 237 -18.35 -7.75 -6.69
CA THR A 237 -18.93 -7.37 -5.40
C THR A 237 -17.88 -6.75 -4.47
N VAL A 238 -18.29 -6.29 -3.29
CA VAL A 238 -17.38 -5.73 -2.27
C VAL A 238 -17.03 -6.79 -1.24
N GLY A 239 -15.73 -7.08 -1.12
CA GLY A 239 -15.15 -7.97 -0.12
C GLY A 239 -14.37 -7.22 0.98
N PRO A 240 -13.57 -7.94 1.77
CA PRO A 240 -12.71 -7.35 2.80
C PRO A 240 -11.75 -6.28 2.26
N PHE A 241 -11.28 -5.39 3.13
CA PHE A 241 -10.27 -4.38 2.82
C PHE A 241 -8.88 -5.03 2.69
N ILE A 242 -8.40 -5.19 1.45
CA ILE A 242 -7.14 -5.88 1.17
C ILE A 242 -5.96 -4.92 1.36
N GLU A 243 -5.03 -5.32 2.23
CA GLU A 243 -3.80 -4.56 2.55
C GLU A 243 -2.53 -5.27 2.06
N LYS A 244 -1.43 -4.51 1.93
CA LYS A 244 -0.09 -5.02 1.59
C LYS A 244 0.45 -6.06 2.59
N ARG A 245 -0.16 -6.19 3.76
CA ARG A 245 0.11 -7.18 4.83
C ARG A 245 -1.24 -7.61 5.41
N THR A 246 -1.33 -8.81 5.96
CA THR A 246 -2.58 -9.25 6.60
C THR A 246 -2.87 -8.39 7.85
N THR A 247 -4.14 -8.02 8.00
CA THR A 247 -4.60 -7.25 9.17
C THR A 247 -4.72 -8.16 10.39
N ILE A 248 -5.14 -9.41 10.20
CA ILE A 248 -5.25 -10.46 11.23
C ILE A 248 -4.41 -11.71 10.85
N ASP A 249 -4.08 -12.55 11.84
CA ASP A 249 -3.16 -13.68 11.67
C ASP A 249 -3.78 -14.95 11.09
N ASN A 250 -5.11 -15.04 11.20
CA ASN A 250 -5.88 -16.20 10.77
C ASN A 250 -6.87 -15.78 9.67
N PRO A 251 -7.33 -16.73 8.83
CA PRO A 251 -8.40 -16.46 7.88
C PRO A 251 -9.60 -15.76 8.56
N PRO A 252 -10.23 -14.76 7.91
CA PRO A 252 -10.06 -14.37 6.50
C PRO A 252 -8.88 -13.40 6.21
N TYR A 253 -7.95 -13.18 7.15
CA TYR A 253 -6.73 -12.35 7.04
C TYR A 253 -6.95 -10.83 6.91
N PHE A 254 -8.07 -10.41 6.36
CA PHE A 254 -8.46 -9.02 6.15
C PHE A 254 -9.80 -8.75 6.83
N LEU A 255 -10.07 -7.48 7.14
CA LEU A 255 -11.29 -7.06 7.82
C LEU A 255 -12.33 -6.54 6.82
N GLY A 256 -13.61 -6.65 7.18
CA GLY A 256 -14.73 -6.15 6.38
C GLY A 256 -15.41 -7.23 5.53
N PRO A 257 -16.24 -6.85 4.54
CA PRO A 257 -16.53 -5.47 4.13
C PRO A 257 -17.21 -4.65 5.25
N PHE A 258 -17.11 -3.34 5.15
CA PHE A 258 -17.65 -2.39 6.12
C PHE A 258 -18.78 -1.57 5.52
N ARG A 259 -19.64 -0.99 6.35
CA ARG A 259 -20.68 -0.08 5.85
C ARG A 259 -20.13 1.32 5.61
N THR A 260 -19.17 1.78 6.42
CA THR A 260 -18.55 3.10 6.26
C THR A 260 -17.02 3.09 6.24
N ALA A 261 -16.42 4.13 5.65
CA ALA A 261 -14.97 4.34 5.74
C ALA A 261 -14.50 4.60 7.18
N LYS A 262 -15.34 5.22 8.02
CA LYS A 262 -15.05 5.39 9.44
C LYS A 262 -14.95 4.04 10.15
N GLU A 263 -15.96 3.17 9.99
CA GLU A 263 -15.97 1.82 10.57
C GLU A 263 -14.72 1.05 10.15
N ALA A 264 -14.34 1.12 8.87
CA ALA A 264 -13.16 0.45 8.35
C ALA A 264 -11.85 0.94 8.99
N TYR A 265 -11.63 2.27 9.02
CA TYR A 265 -10.41 2.82 9.61
C TYR A 265 -10.33 2.56 11.12
N LEU A 266 -11.43 2.69 11.85
CA LEU A 266 -11.47 2.38 13.28
C LEU A 266 -11.16 0.91 13.55
N ALA A 267 -11.75 -0.02 12.80
CA ALA A 267 -11.47 -1.45 12.96
C ALA A 267 -9.99 -1.79 12.69
N ILE A 268 -9.38 -1.17 11.66
CA ILE A 268 -7.95 -1.32 11.37
C ILE A 268 -7.10 -0.76 12.53
N ILE A 269 -7.44 0.42 13.04
CA ILE A 269 -6.72 1.05 14.15
C ILE A 269 -6.83 0.20 15.42
N ASP A 270 -8.01 -0.30 15.75
CA ASP A 270 -8.28 -1.10 16.94
C ASP A 270 -7.49 -2.43 16.89
N VAL A 271 -7.46 -3.10 15.74
CA VAL A 271 -6.61 -4.31 15.57
C VAL A 271 -5.14 -3.98 15.78
N ARG A 272 -4.65 -2.83 15.30
CA ARG A 272 -3.24 -2.44 15.45
C ARG A 272 -2.90 -2.01 16.88
N LEU A 273 -3.84 -1.40 17.61
CA LEU A 273 -3.73 -1.16 19.05
C LEU A 273 -3.59 -2.49 19.78
N GLN A 274 -4.47 -3.46 19.52
CA GLN A 274 -4.41 -4.80 20.12
C GLN A 274 -3.09 -5.52 19.80
N GLN A 275 -2.61 -5.46 18.56
CA GLN A 275 -1.31 -6.03 18.19
C GLN A 275 -0.14 -5.33 18.90
N THR A 276 -0.26 -4.03 19.20
CA THR A 276 0.75 -3.29 19.97
C THR A 276 0.75 -3.74 21.43
N LEU A 277 -0.44 -3.85 22.04
CA LEU A 277 -0.60 -4.35 23.42
C LEU A 277 -0.09 -5.78 23.59
N ASN A 278 -0.30 -6.61 22.57
CA ASN A 278 0.17 -8.00 22.50
C ASN A 278 1.64 -8.14 22.07
N ARG A 279 2.41 -7.05 21.98
CA ARG A 279 3.83 -7.06 21.60
C ARG A 279 4.10 -7.71 20.24
N SER A 280 3.12 -7.75 19.35
CA SER A 280 3.24 -8.43 18.06
C SER A 280 3.44 -7.47 16.88
N ARG A 281 3.30 -6.15 17.09
CA ARG A 281 3.39 -5.17 15.99
C ARG A 281 4.73 -4.47 15.88
N TYR A 282 5.11 -3.77 16.94
CA TYR A 282 6.24 -2.83 16.96
C TYR A 282 7.35 -3.34 17.89
N LYS A 283 8.57 -2.88 17.64
CA LYS A 283 9.72 -3.13 18.52
C LYS A 283 9.62 -2.33 19.83
N PRO A 284 10.27 -2.79 20.92
CA PRO A 284 10.16 -2.18 22.25
C PRO A 284 10.35 -0.65 22.28
N SER A 285 11.39 -0.12 21.63
CA SER A 285 11.70 1.32 21.60
C SER A 285 10.65 2.19 20.91
N ARG A 286 9.70 1.59 20.19
CA ARG A 286 8.73 2.30 19.34
C ARG A 286 7.28 2.09 19.75
N GLU A 287 7.00 1.12 20.61
CA GLU A 287 5.62 0.71 20.91
C GLU A 287 4.81 1.83 21.57
N LEU A 288 5.37 2.55 22.54
CA LEU A 288 4.66 3.65 23.21
C LEU A 288 4.31 4.79 22.24
N LEU A 289 5.27 5.20 21.39
CA LEU A 289 5.02 6.24 20.40
C LEU A 289 3.90 5.83 19.44
N HIS A 290 3.98 4.62 18.89
CA HIS A 290 2.96 4.17 17.93
C HIS A 290 1.60 3.94 18.60
N TYR A 291 1.58 3.51 19.86
CA TYR A 291 0.34 3.42 20.64
C TYR A 291 -0.35 4.78 20.74
N LEU A 292 0.38 5.81 21.18
CA LEU A 292 -0.14 7.18 21.27
C LEU A 292 -0.57 7.74 19.91
N VAL A 293 0.17 7.44 18.85
CA VAL A 293 -0.18 7.84 17.48
C VAL A 293 -1.47 7.14 17.02
N LEU A 294 -1.65 5.86 17.32
CA LEU A 294 -2.88 5.15 16.98
C LEU A 294 -4.08 5.72 17.74
N LEU A 295 -3.94 6.10 19.02
CA LEU A 295 -4.98 6.81 19.76
C LEU A 295 -5.32 8.17 19.15
N GLU A 296 -4.30 8.94 18.73
CA GLU A 296 -4.50 10.20 18.01
C GLU A 296 -5.27 10.00 16.71
N VAL A 297 -4.83 9.08 15.86
CA VAL A 297 -5.50 8.79 14.59
C VAL A 297 -6.93 8.30 14.83
N ARG A 298 -7.15 7.46 15.86
CA ARG A 298 -8.48 6.98 16.26
C ARG A 298 -9.40 8.14 16.63
N SER A 299 -8.90 9.09 17.42
CA SER A 299 -9.65 10.29 17.81
C SER A 299 -10.00 11.15 16.59
N LEU A 300 -9.04 11.43 15.70
CA LEU A 300 -9.27 12.22 14.49
C LEU A 300 -10.27 11.56 13.53
N VAL A 301 -10.17 10.25 13.33
CA VAL A 301 -11.09 9.47 12.49
C VAL A 301 -12.49 9.44 13.09
N SER A 302 -12.61 9.19 14.39
CA SER A 302 -13.91 9.12 15.10
C SER A 302 -14.69 10.41 14.94
N ASN A 303 -14.01 11.55 15.05
CA ASN A 303 -14.58 12.89 14.95
C ASN A 303 -14.77 13.40 13.51
N CYS A 304 -14.44 12.61 12.49
CA CYS A 304 -14.58 13.01 11.09
C CYS A 304 -15.92 12.53 10.50
N ALA A 305 -16.94 13.40 10.49
CA ALA A 305 -18.28 13.07 9.96
C ALA A 305 -18.31 12.77 8.45
N GLU A 306 -17.30 13.22 7.70
CA GLU A 306 -17.14 12.93 6.27
C GLU A 306 -16.97 11.44 5.99
N LEU A 307 -16.35 10.69 6.91
CA LEU A 307 -16.05 9.27 6.75
C LEU A 307 -17.28 8.36 6.91
N ASP A 308 -18.42 8.89 7.37
CA ASP A 308 -19.69 8.17 7.47
C ASP A 308 -20.54 8.29 6.19
N LYS A 309 -20.13 9.13 5.24
CA LYS A 309 -20.93 9.47 4.06
C LYS A 309 -20.45 8.72 2.81
N GLY A 310 -21.27 7.77 2.37
CA GLY A 310 -21.13 7.11 1.07
C GLY A 310 -21.72 7.93 -0.09
N PRO A 311 -21.75 7.38 -1.32
CA PRO A 311 -21.24 6.05 -1.69
C PRO A 311 -19.70 5.99 -1.67
N TRP A 312 -19.15 4.79 -1.89
CA TRP A 312 -17.72 4.52 -1.80
C TRP A 312 -17.10 4.33 -3.18
N TYR A 313 -15.94 4.92 -3.40
CA TYR A 313 -15.33 5.05 -4.73
C TYR A 313 -13.98 4.34 -4.78
N VAL A 314 -13.63 3.84 -5.95
CA VAL A 314 -12.36 3.15 -6.19
C VAL A 314 -11.18 4.11 -6.01
N ARG A 315 -10.20 3.71 -5.21
CA ARG A 315 -8.89 4.36 -5.07
C ARG A 315 -7.81 3.35 -5.39
N HIS A 316 -6.84 3.74 -6.21
CA HIS A 316 -5.76 2.86 -6.68
C HIS A 316 -4.84 2.36 -5.55
N ASN A 317 -4.56 3.19 -4.54
CA ASN A 317 -3.69 2.89 -3.38
C ASN A 317 -2.26 2.39 -3.70
N GLU A 318 -1.80 2.60 -4.94
CA GLU A 318 -0.38 2.46 -5.25
C GLU A 318 0.22 3.86 -5.33
N ASP A 319 1.36 4.01 -4.68
CA ASP A 319 2.08 5.28 -4.60
C ASP A 319 3.07 5.44 -5.75
N ASP A 320 3.36 4.33 -6.45
CA ASP A 320 4.25 4.31 -7.58
C ASP A 320 3.53 4.84 -8.82
N THR A 321 4.13 5.87 -9.40
CA THR A 321 3.64 6.53 -10.61
C THR A 321 3.86 5.70 -11.88
N ASN A 322 4.62 4.61 -11.77
CA ASN A 322 4.83 3.63 -12.84
C ASN A 322 3.59 2.78 -13.16
N CYS A 323 2.42 3.08 -12.61
CA CYS A 323 1.16 2.39 -12.93
C CYS A 323 0.36 3.01 -14.09
N ILE A 324 0.59 4.28 -14.42
CA ILE A 324 -0.13 4.97 -15.51
C ILE A 324 0.73 4.93 -16.79
N ARG A 325 0.13 4.79 -17.96
CA ARG A 325 0.80 4.79 -19.27
C ARG A 325 0.28 5.96 -20.10
N VAL A 326 1.20 6.73 -20.70
CA VAL A 326 0.87 8.01 -21.35
C VAL A 326 1.60 8.13 -22.69
N THR A 327 0.89 8.56 -23.73
CA THR A 327 1.48 8.89 -25.02
C THR A 327 2.26 10.20 -24.96
N SER A 328 3.07 10.46 -25.99
CA SER A 328 3.71 11.77 -26.20
C SER A 328 2.74 12.95 -26.21
N GLY A 329 1.50 12.74 -26.66
CA GLY A 329 0.41 13.74 -26.61
C GLY A 329 -0.26 13.90 -25.24
N GLY A 330 0.22 13.22 -24.20
CA GLY A 330 -0.32 13.29 -22.84
C GLY A 330 -1.59 12.47 -22.62
N ALA A 331 -2.02 11.64 -23.59
CA ALA A 331 -3.19 10.79 -23.46
C ALA A 331 -2.88 9.56 -22.61
N ILE A 332 -3.78 9.18 -21.69
CA ILE A 332 -3.64 7.98 -20.88
C ILE A 332 -4.08 6.76 -21.71
N THR A 333 -3.16 5.83 -21.93
CA THR A 333 -3.42 4.60 -22.71
C THR A 333 -3.79 3.40 -21.85
N GLY A 334 -3.50 3.47 -20.55
CA GLY A 334 -3.90 2.44 -19.61
C GLY A 334 -3.37 2.72 -18.21
N ILE A 335 -4.13 2.32 -17.20
CA ILE A 335 -3.68 2.28 -15.80
C ILE A 335 -3.69 0.82 -15.36
N ILE A 336 -2.55 0.34 -14.87
CA ILE A 336 -2.32 -1.03 -14.43
C ILE A 336 -2.06 -1.09 -12.92
N ASP A 337 -1.80 -2.28 -12.37
CA ASP A 337 -1.33 -2.44 -10.98
C ASP A 337 -2.36 -2.16 -9.85
N TRP A 338 -3.63 -2.42 -10.10
CA TRP A 338 -4.77 -2.26 -9.17
C TRP A 338 -4.83 -3.25 -7.98
N LYS A 339 -3.75 -4.00 -7.72
CA LYS A 339 -3.65 -5.08 -6.71
C LYS A 339 -3.95 -4.71 -5.26
N TRP A 340 -3.89 -3.42 -4.91
CA TRP A 340 -4.20 -2.90 -3.58
C TRP A 340 -5.35 -1.88 -3.62
N ALA A 341 -6.10 -1.85 -4.72
CA ALA A 341 -7.21 -0.95 -4.86
C ALA A 341 -8.26 -1.22 -3.78
N THR A 342 -8.80 -0.16 -3.22
CA THR A 342 -9.86 -0.23 -2.21
C THR A 342 -10.91 0.81 -2.53
N LEU A 343 -12.08 0.62 -1.94
CA LEU A 343 -13.12 1.63 -1.87
C LEU A 343 -12.84 2.57 -0.69
N THR A 344 -13.15 3.85 -0.87
CA THR A 344 -12.99 4.88 0.17
C THR A 344 -14.03 5.99 -0.01
N SER A 345 -14.01 7.00 0.86
CA SER A 345 -14.88 8.18 0.73
C SER A 345 -14.59 8.94 -0.57
N LYS A 346 -15.55 9.74 -1.04
CA LYS A 346 -15.35 10.57 -2.24
C LYS A 346 -14.11 11.47 -2.11
N GLY A 347 -13.93 12.12 -0.95
CA GLY A 347 -12.73 12.93 -0.69
C GLY A 347 -11.44 12.12 -0.69
N GLY A 348 -11.45 10.88 -0.21
CA GLY A 348 -10.30 9.99 -0.25
C GLY A 348 -9.92 9.52 -1.66
N ALA A 349 -10.91 9.28 -2.53
CA ALA A 349 -10.72 8.78 -3.89
C ALA A 349 -10.31 9.87 -4.88
N PHE A 350 -10.83 11.09 -4.71
CA PHE A 350 -10.61 12.23 -5.62
C PHE A 350 -9.70 13.32 -5.06
N ALA A 351 -9.01 13.07 -3.93
CA ALA A 351 -7.84 13.84 -3.57
C ALA A 351 -6.77 13.74 -4.67
N ALA A 352 -5.84 14.70 -4.72
CA ALA A 352 -4.73 14.64 -5.66
C ALA A 352 -3.93 13.33 -5.51
N PRO A 353 -3.33 12.76 -6.56
CA PRO A 353 -2.39 11.65 -6.42
C PRO A 353 -1.15 12.07 -5.61
N PHE A 354 -0.50 11.13 -4.91
CA PHE A 354 0.63 11.41 -4.00
C PHE A 354 1.88 12.03 -4.65
N CYS A 355 1.95 12.02 -5.98
CA CYS A 355 3.03 12.62 -6.77
C CYS A 355 2.74 14.06 -7.23
N PHE A 356 1.56 14.61 -6.93
CA PHE A 356 1.23 16.01 -7.20
C PHE A 356 1.75 17.01 -6.16
N PRO A 357 1.72 16.71 -4.84
CA PRO A 357 2.27 17.61 -3.84
C PRO A 357 3.75 17.88 -4.11
N ASP A 358 4.20 19.11 -3.83
CA ASP A 358 5.60 19.52 -3.98
C ASP A 358 6.44 19.14 -2.75
N ASP A 359 7.71 19.56 -2.75
CA ASP A 359 8.68 19.35 -1.67
C ASP A 359 8.17 19.79 -0.29
N LYS A 360 7.38 20.87 -0.23
CA LYS A 360 6.74 21.38 0.99
C LYS A 360 5.83 20.35 1.67
N TYR A 361 5.28 19.41 0.92
CA TYR A 361 4.52 18.30 1.51
C TYR A 361 5.39 17.47 2.46
N SER A 362 6.64 17.19 2.07
CA SER A 362 7.61 16.45 2.90
C SER A 362 8.06 17.25 4.12
N GLU A 363 8.03 18.59 4.03
CA GLU A 363 8.25 19.53 5.14
C GLU A 363 7.04 19.65 6.08
N GLY A 364 5.95 18.94 5.80
CA GLY A 364 4.75 18.91 6.65
C GLY A 364 3.75 20.03 6.38
N LEU A 365 3.91 20.80 5.30
CA LEU A 365 2.91 21.79 4.91
C LEU A 365 1.72 21.12 4.23
N ASN A 366 0.53 21.65 4.48
CA ASN A 366 -0.72 21.20 3.90
C ASN A 366 -1.15 22.03 2.69
N ALA A 367 -0.51 23.18 2.47
CA ALA A 367 -0.63 23.99 1.26
C ALA A 367 -0.52 23.15 -0.03
N LEU A 368 -1.22 23.60 -1.07
CA LEU A 368 -1.26 22.90 -2.36
C LEU A 368 -0.10 23.34 -3.25
N GLY A 369 0.52 22.37 -3.93
CA GLY A 369 1.53 22.61 -4.95
C GLY A 369 0.93 22.98 -6.31
N VAL A 370 1.79 23.41 -7.24
CA VAL A 370 1.37 23.88 -8.58
C VAL A 370 0.59 22.83 -9.39
N ARG A 371 0.91 21.54 -9.24
CA ARG A 371 0.22 20.43 -9.94
C ARG A 371 -1.18 20.21 -9.39
N GLU A 372 -1.37 20.37 -8.09
CA GLU A 372 -2.68 20.25 -7.44
C GLU A 372 -3.58 21.42 -7.84
N LEU A 373 -3.02 22.63 -7.91
CA LEU A 373 -3.73 23.80 -8.43
C LEU A 373 -4.13 23.62 -9.90
N ALA A 374 -3.26 23.06 -10.73
CA ALA A 374 -3.58 22.74 -12.13
C ALA A 374 -4.68 21.66 -12.25
N LEU A 375 -4.73 20.69 -11.33
CA LEU A 375 -5.81 19.70 -11.30
C LEU A 375 -7.16 20.34 -10.95
N ILE A 376 -7.14 21.24 -9.96
CA ILE A 376 -8.30 22.04 -9.56
C ILE A 376 -8.84 22.85 -10.74
N GLU A 377 -7.96 23.53 -11.48
CA GLU A 377 -8.32 24.28 -12.69
C GLU A 377 -8.89 23.36 -13.76
N ALA A 378 -8.22 22.23 -14.03
CA ALA A 378 -8.68 21.26 -15.02
C ALA A 378 -10.09 20.74 -14.71
N TYR A 379 -10.40 20.42 -13.44
CA TYR A 379 -11.75 20.00 -13.06
C TYR A 379 -12.80 21.09 -13.27
N ARG A 380 -12.49 22.35 -12.94
CA ARG A 380 -13.40 23.48 -13.18
C ARG A 380 -13.67 23.68 -14.67
N ASP A 381 -12.64 23.65 -15.48
CA ASP A 381 -12.73 23.78 -16.95
C ASP A 381 -13.51 22.61 -17.59
N LEU A 382 -13.53 21.44 -16.93
CA LEU A 382 -14.30 20.27 -17.34
C LEU A 382 -15.72 20.26 -16.74
N GLY A 383 -16.14 21.33 -16.07
CA GLY A 383 -17.48 21.48 -15.51
C GLY A 383 -17.71 20.67 -14.22
N ARG A 384 -16.64 20.34 -13.48
CA ARG A 384 -16.67 19.51 -12.25
C ARG A 384 -16.08 20.24 -11.04
N PRO A 385 -16.59 21.43 -10.66
CA PRO A 385 -16.02 22.23 -9.56
C PRO A 385 -16.03 21.51 -8.21
N GLU A 386 -16.97 20.59 -7.99
CA GLU A 386 -17.08 19.80 -6.76
C GLU A 386 -15.93 18.79 -6.61
N LEU A 387 -15.39 18.21 -7.70
CA LEU A 387 -14.16 17.41 -7.64
C LEU A 387 -12.94 18.29 -7.35
N ALA A 388 -12.94 19.53 -7.84
CA ALA A 388 -11.89 20.50 -7.53
C ALA A 388 -11.85 20.83 -6.02
N ASP A 389 -13.00 20.89 -5.35
CA ASP A 389 -13.06 21.11 -3.90
C ASP A 389 -12.52 19.91 -3.10
N LEU A 390 -12.74 18.68 -3.58
CA LEU A 390 -12.15 17.48 -2.95
C LEU A 390 -10.62 17.49 -3.03
N VAL A 391 -10.03 18.02 -4.10
CA VAL A 391 -8.57 18.22 -4.17
C VAL A 391 -8.11 19.23 -3.11
N ARG A 392 -8.83 20.34 -2.93
CA ARG A 392 -8.49 21.37 -1.93
C ARG A 392 -8.46 20.83 -0.51
N THR A 393 -9.45 20.02 -0.16
CA THR A 393 -9.58 19.46 1.19
C THR A 393 -8.94 18.08 1.34
N GLY A 394 -8.35 17.55 0.26
CA GLY A 394 -7.88 16.17 0.15
C GLY A 394 -6.65 15.85 1.02
N ARG A 395 -5.93 16.87 1.49
CA ARG A 395 -4.67 16.72 2.22
C ARG A 395 -4.79 15.80 3.45
N LYS A 396 -5.92 15.84 4.14
CA LYS A 396 -6.19 14.97 5.30
C LYS A 396 -6.06 13.48 4.95
N TYR A 397 -6.44 13.10 3.73
CA TYR A 397 -6.38 11.72 3.26
C TYR A 397 -4.98 11.28 2.88
N HIS A 398 -4.14 12.20 2.40
CA HIS A 398 -2.71 11.95 2.22
C HIS A 398 -2.05 11.69 3.57
N ARG A 399 -2.27 12.59 4.53
CA ARG A 399 -1.68 12.49 5.87
C ARG A 399 -2.17 11.26 6.64
N LEU A 400 -3.47 10.94 6.57
CA LEU A 400 -4.02 9.74 7.18
C LEU A 400 -3.33 8.49 6.61
N PHE A 401 -3.15 8.45 5.29
CA PHE A 401 -2.52 7.30 4.65
C PHE A 401 -1.03 7.18 4.98
N ASP A 402 -0.29 8.29 5.03
CA ASP A 402 1.11 8.30 5.46
C ASP A 402 1.26 7.75 6.88
N VAL A 403 0.46 8.23 7.83
CA VAL A 403 0.56 7.81 9.23
C VAL A 403 0.03 6.39 9.43
N LEU A 404 -1.15 6.08 8.89
CA LEU A 404 -1.78 4.79 9.12
C LEU A 404 -1.15 3.71 8.23
N PHE A 405 -1.12 3.85 6.91
CA PHE A 405 -0.74 2.74 6.02
C PHE A 405 0.75 2.71 5.67
N ARG A 406 1.43 3.86 5.58
CA ARG A 406 2.90 3.91 5.38
C ARG A 406 3.69 3.90 6.69
N GLU A 407 3.03 4.09 7.83
CA GLU A 407 3.64 4.14 9.16
C GLU A 407 4.75 5.22 9.26
N CYS A 408 4.56 6.34 8.54
CA CYS A 408 5.46 7.48 8.56
C CYS A 408 5.24 8.32 9.82
N VAL A 409 5.84 7.90 10.93
CA VAL A 409 5.73 8.55 12.24
C VAL A 409 6.90 9.50 12.49
N THR A 410 6.73 10.75 12.06
CA THR A 410 7.65 11.86 12.37
C THR A 410 6.85 13.02 12.97
N LEU A 411 7.49 13.91 13.74
CA LEU A 411 6.83 15.11 14.25
C LEU A 411 6.16 15.92 13.13
N THR A 412 6.87 16.08 12.01
CA THR A 412 6.41 16.78 10.81
C THR A 412 5.10 16.18 10.29
N THR A 413 5.05 14.87 10.10
CA THR A 413 3.85 14.17 9.61
C THR A 413 2.70 14.23 10.60
N LEU A 414 2.97 14.06 11.89
CA LEU A 414 1.94 14.07 12.94
C LEU A 414 1.28 15.44 13.10
N ASN A 415 2.07 16.51 13.12
CA ASN A 415 1.56 17.87 13.16
C ASN A 415 0.76 18.20 11.89
N ALA A 416 1.23 17.78 10.71
CA ALA A 416 0.53 17.98 9.46
C ALA A 416 -0.82 17.24 9.40
N LEU A 417 -0.86 16.00 9.90
CA LEU A 417 -2.09 15.22 10.06
C LEU A 417 -3.11 15.95 10.92
N ARG A 418 -2.71 16.38 12.13
CA ARG A 418 -3.58 17.10 13.05
C ARG A 418 -4.12 18.37 12.42
N ARG A 419 -3.27 19.18 11.77
CA ARG A 419 -3.71 20.38 11.06
C ARG A 419 -4.74 20.07 9.97
N ALA A 420 -4.49 19.03 9.17
CA ALA A 420 -5.36 18.68 8.05
C ALA A 420 -6.75 18.19 8.49
N PHE A 421 -6.84 17.46 9.61
CA PHE A 421 -8.12 17.01 10.16
C PHE A 421 -8.89 18.13 10.87
N LEU A 422 -8.18 19.00 11.60
CA LEU A 422 -8.77 20.07 12.40
C LEU A 422 -8.96 21.38 11.63
N GLY A 423 -8.55 21.45 10.36
CA GLY A 423 -8.64 22.66 9.55
C GLY A 423 -7.75 23.80 10.03
N LEU A 424 -6.63 23.48 10.70
CA LEU A 424 -5.70 24.49 11.23
C LEU A 424 -4.76 24.98 10.12
N PRO A 425 -4.36 26.26 10.13
CA PRO A 425 -3.43 26.79 9.15
C PRO A 425 -2.05 26.16 9.28
N ASP A 426 -1.29 26.18 8.18
CA ASP A 426 0.11 25.81 8.21
C ASP A 426 0.92 26.74 9.13
N GLY A 427 1.86 26.16 9.86
CA GLY A 427 2.66 26.87 10.85
C GLY A 427 2.95 26.02 12.08
N LYS A 428 3.77 26.58 12.97
CA LYS A 428 4.24 25.93 14.19
C LYS A 428 3.44 26.33 15.43
N GLN A 429 2.60 27.36 15.35
CA GLN A 429 1.89 27.94 16.49
C GLN A 429 0.93 26.93 17.13
N GLY A 430 0.99 26.79 18.45
CA GLY A 430 0.09 25.92 19.22
C GLY A 430 0.31 24.41 19.03
N LEU A 431 1.38 24.00 18.34
CA LEU A 431 1.72 22.59 18.13
C LEU A 431 3.05 22.23 18.80
N PRO A 432 3.26 20.96 19.17
CA PRO A 432 4.54 20.48 19.65
C PRO A 432 5.68 20.75 18.66
N GLN A 433 6.82 21.22 19.16
CA GLN A 433 8.02 21.54 18.37
C GLN A 433 9.06 20.41 18.39
N THR A 434 8.95 19.51 19.35
CA THR A 434 9.76 18.30 19.42
C THR A 434 8.88 17.06 19.52
N LEU A 435 9.40 15.92 19.11
CA LEU A 435 8.68 14.65 19.27
C LEU A 435 8.48 14.32 20.77
N LYS A 436 9.42 14.73 21.63
CA LYS A 436 9.28 14.63 23.09
C LYS A 436 8.06 15.39 23.58
N GLU A 437 7.92 16.67 23.21
CA GLU A 437 6.73 17.47 23.54
C GLU A 437 5.46 16.82 23.01
N TRP A 438 5.49 16.29 21.78
CA TRP A 438 4.32 15.64 21.19
C TRP A 438 3.88 14.43 22.02
N ILE A 439 4.83 13.60 22.45
CA ILE A 439 4.58 12.44 23.32
C ILE A 439 4.01 12.88 24.66
N GLN A 440 4.54 13.94 25.27
CA GLN A 440 4.03 14.44 26.55
C GLN A 440 2.59 14.95 26.42
N VAL A 441 2.28 15.72 25.37
CA VAL A 441 0.92 16.16 25.07
C VAL A 441 0.00 14.96 24.83
N ALA A 442 0.45 13.95 24.06
CA ALA A 442 -0.36 12.77 23.81
C ALA A 442 -0.63 11.96 25.09
N LYS A 443 0.35 11.79 25.98
CA LYS A 443 0.16 11.14 27.29
C LYS A 443 -0.90 11.87 28.13
N GLN A 444 -0.90 13.19 28.11
CA GLN A 444 -1.91 13.99 28.83
C GLN A 444 -3.30 13.83 28.21
N ASN A 445 -3.39 13.97 26.87
CA ASN A 445 -4.64 13.86 26.13
C ASN A 445 -5.32 12.49 26.27
N TYR A 446 -4.51 11.44 26.41
CA TYR A 446 -4.98 10.06 26.51
C TYR A 446 -4.73 9.47 27.91
N SER A 447 -4.65 10.32 28.94
CA SER A 447 -4.35 9.90 30.33
C SER A 447 -5.40 8.96 30.93
N THR A 448 -6.62 8.98 30.41
CA THR A 448 -7.74 8.11 30.84
C THR A 448 -7.84 6.81 30.05
N ASP A 449 -6.94 6.57 29.09
CA ASP A 449 -6.92 5.31 28.34
C ASP A 449 -6.42 4.16 29.23
N GLU A 450 -7.21 3.09 29.33
CA GLU A 450 -7.03 2.02 30.32
C GLU A 450 -5.70 1.24 30.18
N HIS A 451 -5.06 1.30 29.00
CA HIS A 451 -3.81 0.58 28.76
C HIS A 451 -2.58 1.49 28.75
N LEU A 452 -2.75 2.81 28.90
CA LEU A 452 -1.62 3.74 28.88
C LEU A 452 -0.61 3.44 29.99
N GLU A 453 -1.07 3.14 31.22
CA GLU A 453 -0.18 2.78 32.34
C GLU A 453 0.69 1.56 32.01
N THR A 454 0.12 0.54 31.36
CA THR A 454 0.86 -0.64 30.92
C THR A 454 1.94 -0.27 29.90
N MET A 455 1.62 0.60 28.93
CA MET A 455 2.57 1.04 27.91
C MET A 455 3.69 1.92 28.49
N LEU A 456 3.38 2.74 29.51
CA LEU A 456 4.38 3.54 30.24
C LEU A 456 5.35 2.64 31.01
N ALA A 457 4.83 1.68 31.79
CA ALA A 457 5.66 0.74 32.55
C ALA A 457 6.62 -0.04 31.66
N ARG A 458 6.15 -0.53 30.50
CA ARG A 458 7.00 -1.22 29.51
C ARG A 458 8.08 -0.32 28.93
N SER A 459 7.73 0.92 28.60
CA SER A 459 8.70 1.89 28.10
C SER A 459 9.78 2.21 29.14
N GLU A 460 9.42 2.32 30.42
CA GLU A 460 10.39 2.53 31.50
C GLU A 460 11.30 1.32 31.72
N GLU A 461 10.74 0.11 31.69
CA GLU A 461 11.49 -1.14 31.78
C GLU A 461 12.51 -1.25 30.64
N PHE A 462 12.10 -0.95 29.40
CA PHE A 462 13.00 -0.93 28.25
C PHE A 462 14.14 0.06 28.45
N VAL A 463 13.86 1.29 28.88
CA VAL A 463 14.89 2.31 29.13
C VAL A 463 15.86 1.88 30.23
N LYS A 464 15.38 1.25 31.31
CA LYS A 464 16.21 0.74 32.41
C LYS A 464 17.15 -0.39 31.96
N ASN A 465 16.64 -1.28 31.10
CA ASN A 465 17.36 -2.48 30.67
C ASN A 465 18.26 -2.23 29.44
N SER A 466 18.03 -1.15 28.69
CA SER A 466 18.90 -0.76 27.59
C SER A 466 20.15 -0.03 28.10
N ASN A 467 21.35 -0.57 27.83
CA ASN A 467 22.62 0.15 28.02
C ASN A 467 22.72 1.44 27.15
N GLN A 468 21.74 1.65 26.26
CA GLN A 468 21.66 2.75 25.30
C GLN A 468 20.87 3.95 25.85
N SER A 469 20.91 4.18 27.17
CA SER A 469 20.06 5.16 27.87
C SER A 469 20.24 6.63 27.43
N ALA A 470 21.34 6.97 26.74
CA ALA A 470 21.62 8.32 26.24
C ALA A 470 21.08 8.56 24.81
N MET A 471 21.33 7.66 23.85
CA MET A 471 20.96 7.89 22.44
C MET A 471 19.47 7.73 22.13
N TYR A 472 18.75 6.85 22.82
CA TYR A 472 17.33 6.62 22.56
C TYR A 472 16.40 7.53 23.38
N SER A 473 16.85 8.01 24.55
CA SER A 473 16.01 8.87 25.40
C SER A 473 15.88 10.30 24.86
N GLU A 474 16.94 10.85 24.26
CA GLU A 474 16.89 12.17 23.62
C GLU A 474 16.15 12.17 22.28
N HIS A 475 16.30 11.10 21.48
CA HIS A 475 15.70 11.05 20.15
C HIS A 475 14.19 10.75 20.17
N TRP A 476 13.68 10.15 21.25
CA TRP A 476 12.27 9.74 21.39
C TRP A 476 11.58 10.28 22.65
N GLY A 477 12.21 11.18 23.40
CA GLY A 477 11.58 11.88 24.52
C GLY A 477 11.21 11.03 25.73
N LEU A 478 11.97 9.95 25.97
CA LEU A 478 11.72 8.98 27.05
C LEU A 478 12.43 9.33 28.38
N LYS A 479 13.14 10.46 28.43
CA LYS A 479 13.55 11.18 29.65
C LYS A 479 13.32 12.65 29.42
#